data_AF-A0A1F8LLE8-F1
#
_entry.id   AF-A0A1F8LLE8-F1
#
_cell.length_a   1.000
_cell.length_b   1.000
_cell.length_c   1.000
_cell.angle_alpha   90.00
_cell.angle_beta   90.00
_cell.angle_gamma   90.00
#
_symmetry.space_group_name_H-M   'P 1'
#
loop_
_entity.id
_entity.type
_entity.pdbx_description
1 polymer ?
#
loop_
_entity_poly.entity_id
_entity_poly.type
_entity_poly.pdbx_seq_one_letter_code
_entity_poly.pdbx_strand_id
1 'polypeptide(L)' 'MPALHPNAPRLVTVALSVALVVLGVVLALPVQGAVDLLAPLKDVLTPFGLGLTRETGYLSLLAGNAVLVAGCLLPGL' A
#
# COMPACT_ATOMS: atom_id res chain seq x y z
N MET A 1 28.84 2.23 13.45
CA MET A 1 27.68 2.08 12.56
C MET A 1 26.56 2.91 13.16
N PRO A 2 25.92 3.84 12.44
CA PRO A 2 24.76 4.54 13.00
C PRO A 2 23.70 3.50 13.35
N ALA A 3 23.37 3.39 14.64
CA ALA A 3 22.33 2.50 15.11
C ALA A 3 20.98 3.10 14.70
N LEU A 4 20.26 2.40 13.82
CA LEU A 4 18.88 2.71 13.49
C LEU A 4 18.05 2.53 14.77
N HIS A 5 17.63 3.65 15.35
CA HIS A 5 16.74 3.65 16.51
C HIS A 5 15.31 3.44 15.99
N PRO A 6 14.62 2.36 16.37
CA PRO A 6 13.23 2.18 15.97
C PRO A 6 12.39 3.31 16.58
N ASN A 7 11.78 4.12 15.72
CA ASN A 7 10.79 5.10 16.12
C ASN A 7 9.39 4.54 15.83
N ALA A 8 8.41 4.93 16.64
CA ALA A 8 7.03 4.58 16.36
C ALA A 8 6.61 5.23 15.02
N PRO A 9 6.17 4.46 14.02
CA PRO A 9 5.68 5.02 12.77
C PRO A 9 4.47 5.89 13.05
N ARG A 10 4.31 6.98 12.29
CA ARG A 10 3.14 7.84 12.46
C ARG A 10 1.87 7.09 12.07
N LEU A 11 0.75 7.53 12.64
CA LEU A 11 -0.56 6.97 12.32
C LEU A 11 -0.87 7.07 10.82
N VAL A 12 -0.31 8.08 10.14
CA VAL A 12 -0.42 8.27 8.68
C VAL A 12 0.34 7.19 7.89
N THR A 13 1.59 6.86 8.25
CA THR A 13 2.35 5.78 7.58
C THR A 13 1.74 4.41 7.80
N VAL A 14 1.19 4.18 9.00
CA VAL A 14 0.43 2.96 9.31
C VAL A 14 -0.83 2.91 8.44
N ALA A 15 -1.63 3.99 8.40
CA ALA A 15 -2.84 4.05 7.60
C ALA A 15 -2.56 3.84 6.10
N LEU A 16 -1.50 4.48 5.58
CA LEU A 16 -1.09 4.34 4.19
C LEU A 16 -0.63 2.91 3.87
N SER A 17 0.16 2.29 4.75
CA SER A 17 0.60 0.91 4.59
C SER A 17 -0.57 -0.06 4.63
N VAL A 18 -1.52 0.14 5.55
CA VAL A 18 -2.74 -0.67 5.63
C VAL A 18 -3.55 -0.54 4.35
N ALA A 19 -3.74 0.68 3.82
CA ALA A 19 -4.44 0.90 2.56
C ALA A 19 -3.76 0.19 1.38
N LEU A 20 -2.43 0.27 1.28
CA LEU A 20 -1.63 -0.41 0.24
C LEU A 20 -1.70 -1.94 0.36
N VAL A 21 -1.65 -2.47 1.58
CA VAL A 21 -1.76 -3.92 1.83
C VAL A 21 -3.15 -4.41 1.48
N VAL A 22 -4.22 -3.71 1.91
CA VAL A 22 -5.60 -4.07 1.57
C VAL A 22 -5.81 -4.03 0.05
N LEU A 23 -5.35 -2.97 -0.62
CA LEU A 23 -5.41 -2.86 -2.07
C LEU A 23 -4.69 -4.03 -2.75
N GLY A 24 -3.49 -4.35 -2.26
CA GLY A 24 -2.70 -5.44 -2.79
C GLY A 24 -3.30 -6.82 -2.57
N VAL A 25 -3.91 -7.07 -1.41
CA VAL A 25 -4.66 -8.31 -1.12
C VAL A 25 -5.84 -8.44 -2.08
N VAL A 26 -6.66 -7.38 -2.23
CA VAL A 26 -7.86 -7.41 -3.09
C VAL A 26 -7.52 -7.62 -4.57
N LEU A 27 -6.37 -7.10 -5.03
CA LEU A 27 -5.92 -7.25 -6.42
C LEU A 27 -5.15 -8.55 -6.68
N ALA A 28 -4.34 -9.01 -5.72
CA ALA A 28 -3.53 -10.22 -5.87
C ALA A 28 -4.38 -11.50 -5.70
N LEU A 29 -5.28 -11.51 -4.71
CA LEU A 29 -6.27 -12.57 -4.53
C LEU A 29 -7.49 -12.26 -5.40
N PRO A 30 -8.00 -13.23 -6.19
CA PRO A 30 -9.12 -13.00 -7.10
C PRO A 30 -10.44 -12.98 -6.33
N VAL A 31 -10.59 -12.05 -5.39
CA VAL A 31 -11.83 -11.85 -4.64
C VAL A 31 -12.77 -11.04 -5.54
N GLN A 32 -13.50 -11.75 -6.40
CA GLN A 32 -14.33 -11.16 -7.45
C GLN A 32 -15.29 -10.08 -6.91
N GLY A 33 -15.83 -10.22 -5.70
CA GLY A 33 -16.70 -9.20 -5.07
C GLY A 33 -15.98 -7.98 -4.47
N ALA A 34 -14.67 -8.05 -4.24
CA ALA A 34 -13.90 -6.94 -3.67
C ALA A 34 -13.25 -6.07 -4.76
N VAL A 35 -13.09 -6.58 -5.98
CA VAL A 35 -12.61 -5.80 -7.12
C VAL A 35 -13.62 -4.72 -7.50
N ASP A 36 -14.92 -4.98 -7.37
CA ASP A 36 -15.97 -3.99 -7.62
C ASP A 36 -15.96 -2.84 -6.60
N LEU A 37 -15.53 -3.10 -5.36
CA LEU A 37 -15.31 -2.05 -4.35
C LEU A 37 -14.14 -1.12 -4.70
N LEU A 38 -13.24 -1.55 -5.60
CA LEU A 38 -12.14 -0.73 -6.11
C LEU A 38 -12.52 0.07 -7.35
N ALA A 39 -13.74 -0.05 -7.89
CA ALA A 39 -14.23 0.74 -9.02
C ALA A 39 -14.02 2.26 -8.85
N PRO A 40 -14.36 2.91 -7.73
CA PRO A 40 -14.10 4.35 -7.56
C PRO A 40 -12.60 4.67 -7.55
N LEU A 41 -11.77 3.76 -7.04
CA LEU A 41 -10.33 3.92 -7.04
C LEU A 41 -9.76 3.79 -8.46
N LYS A 42 -10.34 2.89 -9.27
CA LYS A 42 -10.02 2.73 -10.68
C LYS A 42 -10.23 4.03 -11.44
N ASP A 43 -11.38 4.67 -11.27
CA ASP A 43 -11.70 5.92 -12.00
C ASP A 43 -10.74 7.06 -11.64
N VAL A 44 -10.26 7.09 -10.39
CA VAL A 44 -9.25 8.06 -9.95
C VAL A 44 -7.86 7.74 -10.49
N LEU A 45 -7.49 6.47 -10.61
CA LEU A 45 -6.14 6.02 -11.01
C LEU A 45 -5.96 5.89 -12.53
N THR A 46 -7.05 5.67 -13.28
CA THR A 46 -7.06 5.58 -14.74
C THR A 46 -6.44 6.79 -15.45
N PRO A 47 -6.71 8.07 -15.06
CA PRO A 47 -6.06 9.23 -15.67
C PRO A 47 -4.55 9.31 -15.42
N PHE A 48 -4.02 8.58 -14.42
CA PHE A 48 -2.59 8.47 -14.16
C PHE A 48 -1.93 7.29 -14.90
N GLY A 49 -2.67 6.57 -15.74
CA GLY A 49 -2.18 5.40 -16.48
C GLY A 49 -1.96 4.17 -15.60
N LEU A 50 -2.47 4.17 -14.36
CA LEU A 50 -2.31 3.07 -13.42
C LEU A 50 -3.44 2.04 -13.60
N GLY A 51 -3.07 0.87 -14.11
CA GLY A 51 -3.98 -0.28 -14.20
C GLY A 51 -4.12 -1.00 -12.86
N LEU A 52 -5.36 -1.27 -12.43
CA LEU A 52 -5.66 -2.19 -11.33
C LEU A 52 -5.56 -3.63 -11.84
N THR A 53 -4.34 -4.14 -11.94
CA THR A 53 -4.00 -5.50 -12.37
C THR A 53 -3.45 -6.30 -11.20
N ARG A 54 -3.29 -7.61 -11.41
CA ARG A 54 -2.71 -8.49 -10.38
C ARG A 54 -1.28 -8.10 -10.01
N GLU A 55 -0.53 -7.60 -10.99
CA GLU A 55 0.86 -7.14 -10.83
C GLU A 55 0.92 -5.89 -9.94
N THR A 56 0.04 -4.91 -10.17
CA THR A 56 -0.05 -3.75 -9.27
C THR A 56 -0.52 -4.15 -7.88
N GLY A 57 -1.32 -5.21 -7.74
CA GLY A 57 -1.62 -5.83 -6.45
C GLY A 57 -0.39 -6.30 -5.68
N TYR A 58 0.49 -7.07 -6.33
CA TYR A 58 1.74 -7.52 -5.71
C TYR A 58 2.70 -6.36 -5.39
N LEU A 59 2.78 -5.36 -6.27
CA LEU A 59 3.57 -4.16 -6.01
C LEU A 59 3.02 -3.37 -4.82
N SER A 60 1.70 -3.29 -4.66
CA SER A 60 1.05 -2.63 -3.52
C SER A 60 1.35 -3.34 -2.21
N LEU A 61 1.34 -4.67 -2.19
CA LEU A 61 1.74 -5.47 -1.03
C LEU A 61 3.21 -5.21 -0.64
N LEU A 62 4.11 -5.20 -1.62
CA LEU A 62 5.52 -4.91 -1.38
C LEU A 62 5.69 -3.47 -0.85
N ALA A 63 5.04 -2.50 -1.50
CA ALA A 63 5.12 -1.10 -1.14
C ALA A 63 4.54 -0.82 0.26
N GLY A 64 3.41 -1.44 0.62
CA GLY A 64 2.83 -1.28 1.96
C GLY A 64 3.75 -1.77 3.06
N ASN A 65 4.39 -2.93 2.89
CA ASN A 65 5.41 -3.41 3.83
C ASN A 65 6.64 -2.51 3.85
N ALA A 66 7.09 -2.03 2.69
CA ALA A 66 8.23 -1.13 2.58
C ALA A 66 7.99 0.21 3.27
N VAL A 67 6.78 0.78 3.17
CA VAL A 67 6.37 2.02 3.83
C VAL A 67 6.33 1.84 5.35
N LEU A 68 5.84 0.70 5.84
CA LEU A 68 5.87 0.37 7.28
C LEU A 68 7.30 0.30 7.81
N VAL A 69 8.18 -0.42 7.10
CA VAL A 69 9.60 -0.53 7.47
C VAL A 69 10.27 0.85 7.41
N ALA A 70 10.02 1.63 6.36
CA ALA A 70 10.57 2.98 6.23
C ALA A 70 10.05 3.94 7.31
N GLY A 71 8.76 3.90 7.65
CA GLY A 71 8.15 4.71 8.70
C GLY A 71 8.68 4.39 10.10
N CYS A 72 9.07 3.14 10.35
CA CYS A 72 9.75 2.76 11.59
C CYS A 72 11.22 3.25 11.66
N LEU A 73 11.87 3.43 10.51
CA LEU A 73 13.30 3.77 10.41
C LEU A 73 13.55 5.28 10.23
N LEU A 74 12.62 6.01 9.59
CA LEU A 74 12.73 7.46 9.39
C LEU A 74 11.79 8.20 10.36
N PRO A 75 12.33 8.93 11.36
CA PRO A 75 11.52 9.79 12.22
C PRO A 75 10.89 10.90 11.36
N GLY A 76 9.58 10.81 11.13
CA GLY A 76 8.81 11.87 10.47
C GLY A 76 7.84 11.42 9.39
N LEU A 77 7.93 10.17 8.91
CA LEU A 77 6.96 9.57 7.99
C LEU A 77 5.84 8.84 8.73
#